data_AF-A0A7K2Y5Z9-F1
#
_entry.id   AF-A0A7K2Y5Z9-F1
#
_cell.length_a   1.000
_cell.length_b   1.000
_cell.length_c   1.000
_cell.angle_alpha   90.00
_cell.angle_beta   90.00
_cell.angle_gamma   90.00
#
_symmetry.space_group_name_H-M   'P 1'
#
loop_
_entity.id
_entity.type
_entity.pdbx_description
1 polymer ?
#
loop_
_entity_poly.entity_id
_entity_poly.type
_entity_poly.pdbx_seq_one_letter_code
_entity_poly.pdbx_strand_id
1 'polypeptide(L)' 'MALYEITFAIIPPGIGPDDYEPGDLERRTGQFELADPEPAGGFVVGPPMADVHRAIKAALPEGSGVYVSRMEVVTG' A
#
# COMPACT_ATOMS: atom_id res chain seq x y z
N MET A 1 -9.62 14.30 -1.33
CA MET A 1 -9.31 12.90 -1.02
C MET A 1 -9.74 12.09 -2.22
N ALA A 2 -8.91 11.15 -2.65
CA ALA A 2 -9.17 10.29 -3.78
C ALA A 2 -9.17 8.82 -3.32
N LEU A 3 -9.98 8.00 -4.01
CA LEU A 3 -10.02 6.57 -3.76
C LEU A 3 -8.91 5.90 -4.57
N TYR A 4 -8.08 5.10 -3.90
CA TYR A 4 -7.01 4.33 -4.54
C TYR A 4 -7.28 2.85 -4.40
N GLU A 5 -7.13 2.12 -5.50
CA GLU A 5 -7.02 0.67 -5.48
C GLU A 5 -5.55 0.29 -5.33
N ILE A 6 -5.22 -0.43 -4.25
CA ILE A 6 -3.84 -0.75 -3.88
C ILE A 6 -3.71 -2.25 -3.73
N THR A 7 -2.80 -2.82 -4.51
CA THR A 7 -2.38 -4.23 -4.39
C THR A 7 -1.12 -4.30 -3.56
N PHE A 8 -1.16 -5.08 -2.48
CA PHE A 8 -0.08 -5.22 -1.53
C PHE A 8 0.10 -6.67 -1.07
N ALA A 9 1.32 -7.00 -0.67
CA ALA A 9 1.66 -8.24 -0.02
C ALA A 9 1.77 -8.03 1.49
N ILE A 10 1.27 -8.99 2.27
CA ILE A 10 1.30 -8.97 3.74
C ILE A 10 2.51 -9.76 4.21
N ILE A 11 3.36 -9.13 5.02
CA ILE A 11 4.49 -9.80 5.68
C ILE A 11 4.02 -10.16 7.10
N PRO A 12 4.00 -11.45 7.49
CA PRO A 12 3.57 -11.83 8.83
C PRO A 12 4.49 -11.24 9.91
N PRO A 13 3.96 -10.98 11.12
CA PRO A 13 4.75 -10.45 12.21
C PRO A 13 5.91 -11.39 12.57
N GLY A 14 7.09 -10.81 12.82
CA GLY A 14 8.28 -11.55 13.24
C GLY A 14 9.04 -12.28 12.13
N ILE A 15 8.57 -12.19 10.87
CA ILE A 15 9.24 -12.75 9.70
C ILE A 15 10.10 -11.64 9.06
N GLY A 16 11.39 -11.90 8.89
CA GLY A 16 12.34 -11.03 8.19
C GLY A 16 12.30 -11.22 6.66
N PRO A 17 12.95 -10.34 5.88
CA PRO A 17 13.00 -10.45 4.42
C PRO A 17 13.67 -11.73 3.90
N ASP A 18 14.54 -12.36 4.69
CA ASP A 18 15.21 -13.62 4.33
C ASP A 18 14.35 -14.86 4.64
N ASP A 19 13.24 -14.68 5.37
CA ASP A 19 12.36 -15.76 5.83
C ASP A 19 11.18 -16.02 4.87
N TYR A 20 11.07 -15.29 3.77
CA TYR A 20 10.03 -15.47 2.74
C TYR A 20 10.55 -15.19 1.33
N GLU A 21 9.97 -15.86 0.32
CA GLU A 21 10.06 -15.39 -1.07
C GLU A 21 8.87 -14.46 -1.40
N PRO A 22 9.01 -13.46 -2.28
CA PRO A 22 7.89 -12.56 -2.65
C PRO A 22 6.67 -13.26 -3.26
N GLY A 23 6.82 -14.51 -3.71
CA GLY A 23 5.75 -15.36 -4.20
C GLY A 23 4.92 -16.02 -3.09
N ASP A 24 5.49 -16.17 -1.89
CA ASP A 24 4.87 -16.85 -0.76
C ASP A 24 3.90 -15.95 0.00
N LEU A 25 4.11 -14.63 -0.07
CA LEU A 25 3.33 -13.67 0.66
C LEU A 25 1.89 -13.60 0.15
N GLU A 26 0.94 -13.57 1.08
CA GLU A 26 -0.46 -13.31 0.76
C GLU A 26 -0.58 -11.93 0.10
N ARG A 27 -1.19 -11.89 -1.09
CA ARG A 27 -1.49 -10.65 -1.80
C ARG A 27 -2.95 -10.31 -1.66
N ARG A 28 -3.22 -9.04 -1.38
CA ARG A 28 -4.56 -8.48 -1.32
C ARG A 28 -4.63 -7.20 -2.14
N THR A 29 -5.82 -6.93 -2.64
CA THR A 29 -6.18 -5.64 -3.23
C THR A 29 -7.23 -5.01 -2.34
N GLY A 30 -7.00 -3.76 -1.95
CA GLY A 30 -7.91 -3.00 -1.11
C GLY A 30 -8.12 -1.59 -1.67
N GLN A 31 -9.23 -0.97 -1.31
CA GLN A 31 -9.53 0.41 -1.65
C GLN A 31 -9.30 1.31 -0.45
N PHE A 32 -8.56 2.39 -0.63
CA PHE A 32 -8.15 3.30 0.43
C PHE A 32 -8.39 4.75 0.01
N GLU A 33 -9.08 5.52 0.86
CA GLU A 33 -9.18 6.97 0.69
C GLU A 33 -7.91 7.63 1.19
N LEU A 34 -7.19 8.30 0.28
CA LEU A 34 -5.92 8.96 0.55
C LEU A 34 -5.93 10.39 0.00
N ALA A 35 -4.89 11.15 0.32
CA ALA A 35 -4.72 12.50 -0.22
C ALA A 35 -4.82 12.49 -1.76
N ASP A 36 -5.41 13.56 -2.30
CA ASP A 36 -5.46 13.74 -3.74
C ASP A 36 -4.03 13.79 -4.31
N PRO A 37 -3.83 13.29 -5.53
CA PRO A 37 -2.52 13.37 -6.13
C PRO A 37 -2.24 14.84 -6.48
N GLU A 38 -1.09 15.35 -6.03
CA GLU A 38 -0.73 16.76 -6.20
C GLU A 38 0.17 16.95 -7.44
N PRO A 39 0.01 18.05 -8.19
CA PRO A 39 0.91 18.37 -9.28
C PRO A 39 2.27 18.82 -8.71
N ALA A 40 3.34 18.11 -9.07
CA ALA A 40 4.71 18.45 -8.75
C ALA A 40 5.52 18.63 -10.04
N GLY A 41 5.74 19.90 -10.44
CA GLY A 41 6.65 20.24 -11.54
C GLY A 41 6.30 19.62 -12.90
N GLY A 42 5.01 19.43 -13.19
CA GLY A 42 4.54 18.80 -14.45
C GLY A 42 4.28 17.30 -14.37
N PHE A 43 4.52 16.66 -13.23
CA PHE A 43 4.15 15.27 -12.95
C PHE A 43 3.05 15.23 -11.88
N VAL A 44 2.18 14.23 -11.98
CA VAL A 44 1.21 13.94 -10.93
C VAL A 44 1.88 13.00 -9.93
N VAL A 45 2.03 13.43 -8.69
CA VAL A 45 2.61 12.61 -7.62
C VAL A 45 1.49 12.12 -6.73
N GLY A 46 1.43 10.80 -6.51
CA GLY A 46 0.46 10.18 -5.61
C GLY A 46 0.67 10.57 -4.13
N PRO A 47 -0.13 10.01 -3.22
CA PRO A 47 -0.02 10.29 -1.80
C PRO A 47 1.34 9.82 -1.25
N PRO A 48 1.85 10.42 -0.15
CA PRO A 48 3.06 9.96 0.49
C PRO A 48 2.99 8.48 0.87
N MET A 49 4.03 7.70 0.56
CA MET A 49 4.06 6.27 0.87
C MET A 49 3.91 5.95 2.36
N ALA A 50 4.30 6.87 3.23
CA ALA A 50 4.07 6.74 4.67
C ALA A 50 2.58 6.70 5.02
N ASP A 51 1.77 7.52 4.35
CA ASP A 51 0.32 7.55 4.56
C ASP A 51 -0.35 6.31 3.97
N VAL A 52 0.10 5.87 2.79
CA VAL A 52 -0.32 4.60 2.17
C VAL A 52 -0.07 3.43 3.13
N HIS A 53 1.16 3.28 3.62
CA HIS A 53 1.50 2.21 4.56
C HIS A 53 0.69 2.28 5.85
N ARG A 54 0.46 3.49 6.39
CA ARG A 54 -0.36 3.67 7.59
C ARG A 54 -1.80 3.22 7.36
N ALA A 55 -2.40 3.60 6.23
CA ALA A 55 -3.76 3.22 5.88
C ALA A 55 -3.92 1.70 5.72
N ILE A 56 -2.98 1.05 5.02
CA ILE A 56 -3.02 -0.41 4.84
C ILE A 56 -2.79 -1.13 6.18
N LYS A 57 -1.79 -0.72 6.97
CA LYS A 57 -1.48 -1.35 8.26
C LYS A 57 -2.62 -1.22 9.27
N ALA A 58 -3.41 -0.14 9.22
CA ALA A 58 -4.59 0.00 10.08
C ALA A 58 -5.66 -1.08 9.82
N ALA A 59 -5.65 -1.72 8.65
CA ALA A 59 -6.54 -2.82 8.28
C ALA A 59 -5.93 -4.22 8.51
N LEU A 60 -4.70 -4.30 9.04
CA LEU A 60 -3.96 -5.54 9.24
C LEU A 60 -3.71 -5.82 10.73
N PRO A 61 -3.43 -7.09 11.11
CA PRO A 61 -2.99 -7.42 12.46
C PRO A 61 -1.76 -6.63 12.88
N GLU A 62 -1.67 -6.29 14.17
CA GLU A 62 -0.52 -5.58 14.73
C GLU A 62 0.79 -6.34 14.47
N GLY A 63 1.86 -5.60 14.18
CA GLY A 63 3.17 -6.17 13.85
C GLY A 63 3.32 -6.65 12.40
N SER A 64 2.26 -6.65 11.59
CA SER A 64 2.35 -7.01 10.17
C SER A 64 3.18 -5.99 9.37
N GLY A 65 4.03 -6.49 8.49
CA GLY A 65 4.66 -5.70 7.45
C GLY A 65 3.78 -5.62 6.20
N VAL A 66 4.09 -4.67 5.32
CA VAL A 66 3.40 -4.51 4.05
C VAL A 66 4.39 -4.15 2.96
N TYR A 67 4.20 -4.73 1.79
CA TYR A 67 4.90 -4.36 0.56
C TYR A 67 3.88 -3.96 -0.49
N VAL A 68 3.90 -2.71 -0.94
CA VAL A 68 3.00 -2.21 -1.97
C VAL A 68 3.55 -2.57 -3.35
N SER A 69 2.75 -3.30 -4.13
CA SER A 69 3.15 -3.76 -5.47
C SER A 69 2.56 -2.90 -6.59
N ARG A 70 1.33 -2.40 -6.40
CA ARG A 70 0.64 -1.52 -7.36
C ARG A 70 -0.30 -0.59 -6.64
N MET A 71 -0.43 0.63 -7.12
CA MET A 71 -1.37 1.64 -6.62
C MET A 71 -1.92 2.42 -7.80
N GLU A 72 -3.25 2.54 -7.87
CA GLU A 72 -3.94 3.24 -8.93
C GLU A 72 -5.07 4.08 -8.35
N VAL A 73 -5.28 5.28 -8.89
CA VAL A 73 -6.45 6.10 -8.53
C VAL A 73 -7.67 5.56 -9.25
N VAL A 74 -8.76 5.36 -8.51
CA VAL A 74 -10.04 4.94 -9.08
C VAL A 74 -10.73 6.19 -9.63
N THR A 75 -10.63 6.42 -10.94
CA THR A 75 -11.43 7.44 -11.63
C THR A 75 -12.77 6.82 -12.04
N GLY A 76 -13.84 7.25 -11.39
CA GLY A 76 -15.21 6.90 -11.79
C GLY A 76 -15.65 7.57 -13.09
#